data_AF-A0A737EW77-F1
#
_entry.id   AF-A0A737EW77-F1
#
_cell.length_a   1.000
_cell.length_b   1.000
_cell.length_c   1.000
_cell.angle_alpha   90.00
_cell.angle_beta   90.00
_cell.angle_gamma   90.00
#
_symmetry.space_group_name_H-M   'P 1'
#
loop_
_entity.id
_entity.type
_entity.pdbx_description
1 polymer ?
#
loop_
_entity_poly.entity_id
_entity_poly.type
_entity_poly.pdbx_seq_one_letter_code
_entity_poly.pdbx_strand_id
1 'polypeptide(L)'
;EYDAVWSAWEMAAPEGEARGRAAVVQEMRDCLNNGNPVLNVGAAGLTTLPDHLPPHITTLIIPDNNLTHLSTLPAGLQELIFAGNQLPSLPALPSGLRELIVVESPLTSLPELPSGLCKLWAFNNQLASLPALPPGLRELSVDGNLLPSLPALPSGLQSLSASHNQMASLPTLPPGLEELSVDDNQLASLPALPLRLQKLSVSHNLLTHLSALPPGLQSLWATNNRLTSLSALPPGLEELVVFDNQLPSLPALPPGLRTLRASNNRLTRLPESITGLSSEATVHLEGNLLSERTLQTMQNLTSAPGYSGPRIRFDMAGPSVPREARALHLAVADWLMPAREGEPDPADRWHASGQEDNAAAFSLFLDRLRETENFEKDPGFKAQISSWLALLAEDDVLRAKTFAMATEATSSCQDRITLAL
;
A
#
# COMPACT_ATOMS: atom_id res chain seq x y z
N GLU A 1 5.66 -7.63 -54.44
CA GLU A 1 6.40 -8.51 -53.50
C GLU A 1 5.64 -8.70 -52.19
N TYR A 2 5.17 -7.63 -51.54
CA TYR A 2 4.34 -7.70 -50.31
C TYR A 2 3.12 -8.62 -50.40
N ASP A 3 2.29 -8.49 -51.45
CA ASP A 3 1.08 -9.33 -51.60
C ASP A 3 1.36 -10.84 -51.66
N ALA A 4 2.50 -11.25 -52.25
CA ALA A 4 2.87 -12.66 -52.34
C ALA A 4 3.26 -13.21 -50.96
N VAL A 5 3.98 -12.41 -50.15
CA VAL A 5 4.38 -12.77 -48.78
C VAL A 5 3.16 -12.86 -47.88
N TRP A 6 2.24 -11.90 -47.98
CA TRP A 6 1.01 -11.89 -47.18
C TRP A 6 0.08 -13.05 -47.52
N SER A 7 -0.09 -13.33 -48.81
CA SER A 7 -0.90 -14.47 -49.26
C SER A 7 -0.28 -15.80 -48.82
N ALA A 8 1.04 -15.93 -48.83
CA ALA A 8 1.72 -17.11 -48.31
C ALA A 8 1.50 -17.28 -46.80
N TRP A 9 1.58 -16.20 -46.01
CA TRP A 9 1.34 -16.22 -44.56
C TRP A 9 -0.11 -16.54 -44.19
N GLU A 10 -1.07 -16.01 -44.95
CA GLU A 10 -2.50 -16.32 -44.82
C GLU A 10 -2.78 -17.80 -45.09
N MET A 11 -2.19 -18.36 -46.16
CA MET A 11 -2.34 -19.77 -46.52
C MET A 11 -1.65 -20.72 -45.53
N ALA A 12 -0.63 -20.25 -44.81
CA ALA A 12 0.06 -20.99 -43.76
C ALA A 12 -0.64 -20.90 -42.39
N ALA A 13 -1.91 -20.52 -42.33
CA ALA A 13 -2.69 -20.40 -41.10
C ALA A 13 -2.89 -21.77 -40.41
N PRO A 14 -2.56 -21.88 -39.11
CA PRO A 14 -3.01 -22.97 -38.25
C PRO A 14 -4.54 -23.02 -38.15
N GLU A 15 -5.07 -24.18 -37.74
CA GLU A 15 -6.52 -24.32 -37.51
C GLU A 15 -7.02 -23.29 -36.48
N GLY A 16 -8.06 -22.55 -36.85
CA GLY A 16 -8.64 -21.48 -36.02
C GLY A 16 -8.12 -20.07 -36.31
N GLU A 17 -6.94 -19.92 -36.92
CA GLU A 17 -6.36 -18.59 -37.20
C GLU A 17 -6.74 -18.02 -38.57
N ALA A 18 -7.26 -18.84 -39.50
CA ALA A 18 -7.45 -18.45 -40.90
C ALA A 18 -8.27 -17.16 -41.09
N ARG A 19 -9.38 -17.00 -40.35
CA ARG A 19 -10.19 -15.76 -40.41
C ARG A 19 -9.45 -14.55 -39.85
N GLY A 20 -8.68 -14.75 -38.78
CA GLY A 20 -7.85 -13.72 -38.17
C GLY A 20 -6.77 -13.25 -39.14
N ARG A 21 -6.01 -14.19 -39.71
CA ARG A 21 -4.96 -13.87 -40.69
C ARG A 21 -5.52 -13.16 -41.92
N ALA A 22 -6.64 -13.62 -42.46
CA ALA A 22 -7.30 -12.97 -43.58
C ALA A 22 -7.69 -11.50 -43.26
N ALA A 23 -8.21 -11.24 -42.06
CA ALA A 23 -8.53 -9.88 -41.62
C ALA A 23 -7.28 -9.00 -41.52
N VAL A 24 -6.17 -9.52 -40.95
CA VAL A 24 -4.91 -8.77 -40.88
C VAL A 24 -4.34 -8.49 -42.27
N VAL A 25 -4.35 -9.47 -43.19
CA VAL A 25 -3.92 -9.25 -44.58
C VAL A 25 -4.77 -8.19 -45.26
N GLN A 26 -6.09 -8.19 -45.03
CA GLN A 26 -6.97 -7.17 -45.57
C GLN A 26 -6.63 -5.78 -45.01
N GLU A 27 -6.44 -5.64 -43.70
CA GLU A 27 -6.01 -4.39 -43.06
C GLU A 27 -4.66 -3.90 -43.60
N MET A 28 -3.68 -4.80 -43.80
CA MET A 28 -2.38 -4.44 -44.39
C MET A 28 -2.51 -3.95 -45.83
N ARG A 29 -3.37 -4.58 -46.64
CA ARG A 29 -3.67 -4.13 -48.01
C ARG A 29 -4.37 -2.78 -48.02
N ASP A 30 -5.34 -2.60 -47.14
CA ASP A 30 -6.06 -1.34 -47.01
C ASP A 30 -5.09 -0.23 -46.61
N CYS A 31 -4.21 -0.47 -45.64
CA CYS A 31 -3.15 0.47 -45.24
C CYS A 31 -2.24 0.87 -46.40
N LEU A 32 -1.82 -0.07 -47.26
CA LEU A 32 -1.02 0.25 -48.46
C LEU A 32 -1.81 1.08 -49.49
N ASN A 33 -3.09 0.75 -49.69
CA ASN A 33 -3.90 1.39 -50.73
C ASN A 33 -4.36 2.80 -50.36
N ASN A 34 -4.73 3.01 -49.09
CA ASN A 34 -5.25 4.29 -48.60
C ASN A 34 -4.17 5.19 -47.95
N GLY A 35 -2.96 4.67 -47.75
CA GLY A 35 -1.87 5.38 -47.08
C GLY A 35 -2.06 5.58 -45.58
N ASN A 36 -2.95 4.80 -44.94
CA ASN A 36 -3.17 4.86 -43.50
C ASN A 36 -1.87 4.50 -42.76
N PRO A 37 -1.38 5.36 -41.86
CA PRO A 37 -0.14 5.13 -41.13
C PRO A 37 -0.33 4.23 -39.89
N VAL A 38 -1.56 3.84 -39.55
CA VAL A 38 -1.87 3.02 -38.38
C VAL A 38 -2.25 1.61 -38.82
N LEU A 39 -1.51 0.62 -38.33
CA LEU A 39 -1.83 -0.80 -38.50
C LEU A 39 -2.19 -1.41 -37.15
N ASN A 40 -3.42 -1.90 -37.02
CA ASN A 40 -3.87 -2.70 -35.88
C ASN A 40 -4.13 -4.13 -36.35
N VAL A 41 -3.38 -5.09 -35.81
CA VAL A 41 -3.52 -6.51 -36.21
C VAL A 41 -4.69 -7.20 -35.54
N GLY A 42 -5.35 -6.57 -34.57
CA GLY A 42 -6.51 -7.10 -33.85
C GLY A 42 -6.18 -8.29 -32.94
N ALA A 43 -7.11 -8.61 -32.04
CA ALA A 43 -7.00 -9.75 -31.13
C ALA A 43 -7.62 -11.00 -31.76
N ALA A 44 -6.84 -11.72 -32.55
CA ALA A 44 -7.33 -12.87 -33.33
C ALA A 44 -6.66 -14.20 -32.95
N GLY A 45 -5.92 -14.23 -31.83
CA GLY A 45 -5.18 -15.41 -31.38
C GLY A 45 -4.01 -15.77 -32.30
N LEU A 46 -3.46 -14.80 -33.02
CA LEU A 46 -2.37 -14.98 -33.98
C LEU A 46 -1.13 -15.55 -33.28
N THR A 47 -0.50 -16.54 -33.89
CA THR A 47 0.75 -17.13 -33.38
C THR A 47 2.01 -16.54 -34.02
N THR A 48 1.88 -16.00 -35.23
CA THR A 48 2.96 -15.31 -35.96
C THR A 48 2.42 -14.08 -36.69
N LEU A 49 3.31 -13.18 -37.10
CA LEU A 49 3.03 -12.10 -38.05
C LEU A 49 3.88 -12.29 -39.31
N PRO A 50 3.47 -11.73 -40.47
CA PRO A 50 4.28 -11.81 -41.68
C PRO A 50 5.62 -11.07 -41.52
N ASP A 51 6.62 -11.51 -42.29
CA ASP A 51 7.98 -10.97 -42.23
C ASP A 51 8.09 -9.51 -42.72
N HIS A 52 7.12 -9.07 -43.53
CA HIS A 52 7.10 -7.73 -44.10
C HIS A 52 5.79 -7.02 -43.77
N LEU A 53 5.88 -6.03 -42.89
CA LEU A 53 4.80 -5.08 -42.63
C LEU A 53 4.85 -3.92 -43.64
N PRO A 54 3.73 -3.20 -43.87
CA PRO A 54 3.72 -2.05 -44.77
C PRO A 54 4.75 -0.99 -44.31
N PRO A 55 5.62 -0.48 -45.20
CA PRO A 55 6.79 0.31 -44.80
C PRO A 55 6.46 1.74 -44.33
N HIS A 56 5.29 2.26 -44.67
CA HIS A 56 4.86 3.63 -44.38
C HIS A 56 4.12 3.79 -43.05
N ILE A 57 3.93 2.70 -42.30
CA ILE A 57 3.24 2.77 -41.01
C ILE A 57 4.10 3.50 -39.97
N THR A 58 3.44 4.34 -39.18
CA THR A 58 4.05 5.04 -38.05
C THR A 58 3.57 4.47 -36.72
N THR A 59 2.39 3.85 -36.68
CA THR A 59 1.82 3.25 -35.47
C THR A 59 1.48 1.79 -35.72
N LEU A 60 1.98 0.90 -34.87
CA LEU A 60 1.72 -0.53 -34.91
C LEU A 60 1.11 -0.98 -33.59
N ILE A 61 -0.10 -1.55 -33.65
CA ILE A 61 -0.85 -2.02 -32.51
C ILE A 61 -1.03 -3.53 -32.61
N ILE A 62 -0.53 -4.24 -31.60
CA ILE A 62 -0.55 -5.70 -31.50
C ILE A 62 -1.16 -6.08 -30.14
N PRO A 63 -2.50 -6.15 -30.03
CA PRO A 63 -3.16 -6.51 -28.79
C PRO A 63 -3.49 -8.01 -28.74
N ASP A 64 -3.43 -8.61 -27.55
CA ASP A 64 -4.03 -9.88 -27.16
C ASP A 64 -3.96 -11.01 -28.21
N ASN A 65 -2.73 -11.45 -28.48
CA ASN A 65 -2.45 -12.55 -29.41
C ASN A 65 -1.50 -13.57 -28.74
N ASN A 66 -1.18 -14.65 -29.44
CA ASN A 66 -0.27 -15.69 -28.95
C ASN A 66 1.09 -15.62 -29.66
N LEU A 67 1.55 -14.40 -29.98
CA LEU A 67 2.79 -14.24 -30.74
C LEU A 67 3.98 -14.71 -29.90
N THR A 68 4.76 -15.61 -30.49
CA THR A 68 5.99 -16.15 -29.89
C THR A 68 7.25 -15.55 -30.51
N HIS A 69 7.11 -14.85 -31.64
CA HIS A 69 8.19 -14.16 -32.34
C HIS A 69 7.63 -12.94 -33.08
N LEU A 70 8.43 -11.88 -33.17
CA LEU A 70 8.12 -10.68 -33.96
C LEU A 70 9.22 -10.45 -35.01
N SER A 71 8.82 -10.21 -36.26
CA SER A 71 9.71 -9.90 -37.38
C SER A 71 10.30 -8.49 -37.28
N THR A 72 11.08 -8.08 -38.28
CA THR A 72 11.70 -6.75 -38.32
C THR A 72 10.63 -5.65 -38.40
N LEU A 73 10.75 -4.67 -37.49
CA LEU A 73 9.85 -3.54 -37.44
C LEU A 73 10.12 -2.55 -38.59
N PRO A 74 9.10 -1.86 -39.12
CA PRO A 74 9.28 -0.83 -40.13
C PRO A 74 10.16 0.32 -39.65
N ALA A 75 11.09 0.77 -40.50
CA ALA A 75 12.05 1.81 -40.14
C ALA A 75 11.39 3.17 -39.80
N GLY A 76 10.20 3.45 -40.36
CA GLY A 76 9.43 4.67 -40.13
C GLY A 76 8.56 4.66 -38.88
N LEU A 77 8.56 3.57 -38.11
CA LEU A 77 7.68 3.42 -36.94
C LEU A 77 8.04 4.43 -35.84
N GLN A 78 7.01 5.09 -35.30
CA GLN A 78 7.10 6.07 -34.23
C GLN A 78 6.46 5.56 -32.94
N GLU A 79 5.44 4.72 -33.05
CA GLU A 79 4.68 4.18 -31.92
C GLU A 79 4.50 2.67 -32.07
N LEU A 80 4.85 1.94 -31.01
CA LEU A 80 4.62 0.50 -30.91
C LEU A 80 3.80 0.21 -29.65
N ILE A 81 2.62 -0.38 -29.83
CA ILE A 81 1.78 -0.91 -28.77
C ILE A 81 1.74 -2.43 -28.88
N PHE A 82 2.25 -3.11 -27.87
CA PHE A 82 2.33 -4.56 -27.81
C PHE A 82 1.74 -5.04 -26.48
N ALA A 83 0.56 -5.66 -26.50
CA ALA A 83 -0.15 -6.05 -25.29
C ALA A 83 -0.57 -7.53 -25.33
N GLY A 84 -0.51 -8.22 -24.19
CA GLY A 84 -1.12 -9.55 -24.03
C GLY A 84 -0.59 -10.61 -25.00
N ASN A 85 0.73 -10.75 -25.11
CA ASN A 85 1.38 -11.70 -26.01
C ASN A 85 2.41 -12.58 -25.27
N GLN A 86 2.94 -13.61 -25.94
CA GLN A 86 3.80 -14.63 -25.31
C GLN A 86 5.29 -14.49 -25.67
N LEU A 87 5.69 -13.29 -26.06
CA LEU A 87 7.04 -13.02 -26.56
C LEU A 87 8.02 -12.88 -25.38
N PRO A 88 9.17 -13.60 -25.38
CA PRO A 88 10.18 -13.47 -24.33
C PRO A 88 11.13 -12.27 -24.53
N SER A 89 11.29 -11.77 -25.77
CA SER A 89 12.11 -10.61 -26.12
C SER A 89 11.63 -9.90 -27.40
N LEU A 90 11.76 -8.57 -27.45
CA LEU A 90 11.44 -7.78 -28.65
C LEU A 90 12.61 -7.78 -29.65
N PRO A 91 12.33 -7.63 -30.97
CA PRO A 91 13.35 -7.39 -31.98
C PRO A 91 13.97 -5.99 -31.83
N ALA A 92 15.01 -5.71 -32.62
CA ALA A 92 15.64 -4.39 -32.63
C ALA A 92 14.62 -3.28 -32.95
N LEU A 93 14.62 -2.23 -32.12
CA LEU A 93 13.70 -1.12 -32.25
C LEU A 93 14.18 -0.14 -33.33
N PRO A 94 13.27 0.44 -34.14
CA PRO A 94 13.64 1.42 -35.14
C PRO A 94 14.10 2.72 -34.49
N SER A 95 15.10 3.38 -35.09
CA SER A 95 15.69 4.62 -34.55
C SER A 95 14.71 5.80 -34.48
N GLY A 96 13.64 5.75 -35.27
CA GLY A 96 12.56 6.74 -35.30
C GLY A 96 11.55 6.63 -34.15
N LEU A 97 11.58 5.53 -33.36
CA LEU A 97 10.57 5.27 -32.34
C LEU A 97 10.56 6.39 -31.27
N ARG A 98 9.35 6.80 -30.90
CA ARG A 98 9.06 7.83 -29.90
C ARG A 98 8.34 7.23 -28.70
N GLU A 99 7.40 6.33 -28.94
CA GLU A 99 6.58 5.70 -27.92
C GLU A 99 6.68 4.18 -28.02
N LEU A 100 7.00 3.55 -26.89
CA LEU A 100 6.99 2.11 -26.73
C LEU A 100 6.08 1.75 -25.56
N ILE A 101 5.01 1.02 -25.85
CA ILE A 101 4.03 0.54 -24.88
C ILE A 101 4.01 -0.99 -24.98
N VAL A 102 4.41 -1.66 -23.90
CA VAL A 102 4.49 -3.10 -23.82
C VAL A 102 3.87 -3.59 -22.52
N VAL A 103 2.78 -4.34 -22.63
CA VAL A 103 1.91 -4.64 -21.50
C VAL A 103 1.61 -6.13 -21.45
N GLU A 104 1.58 -6.71 -20.24
CA GLU A 104 1.12 -8.09 -20.03
C GLU A 104 1.78 -9.11 -20.96
N SER A 105 3.10 -8.95 -21.17
CA SER A 105 3.90 -9.87 -21.95
C SER A 105 4.99 -10.46 -21.04
N PRO A 106 5.34 -11.74 -21.14
CA PRO A 106 6.35 -12.36 -20.28
C PRO A 106 7.78 -11.96 -20.73
N LEU A 107 7.98 -10.69 -21.10
CA LEU A 107 9.28 -10.16 -21.49
C LEU A 107 10.23 -10.18 -20.30
N THR A 108 11.41 -10.75 -20.51
CA THR A 108 12.46 -10.81 -19.49
C THR A 108 13.49 -9.70 -19.63
N SER A 109 13.59 -9.12 -20.83
CA SER A 109 14.50 -8.02 -21.15
C SER A 109 13.95 -7.17 -22.30
N LEU A 110 14.40 -5.92 -22.37
CA LEU A 110 14.16 -5.02 -23.50
C LEU A 110 15.44 -4.88 -24.34
N PRO A 111 15.30 -4.73 -25.68
CA PRO A 111 16.42 -4.41 -26.56
C PRO A 111 16.94 -2.98 -26.31
N GLU A 112 18.02 -2.60 -26.98
CA GLU A 112 18.52 -1.22 -26.91
C GLU A 112 17.44 -0.20 -27.31
N LEU A 113 17.29 0.82 -26.47
CA LEU A 113 16.27 1.86 -26.65
C LEU A 113 16.79 2.94 -27.61
N PRO A 114 15.97 3.38 -28.57
CA PRO A 114 16.38 4.44 -29.50
C PRO A 114 16.52 5.78 -28.75
N SER A 115 17.51 6.58 -29.16
CA SER A 115 17.85 7.84 -28.47
C SER A 115 16.73 8.89 -28.51
N GLY A 116 15.81 8.79 -29.48
CA GLY A 116 14.66 9.67 -29.63
C GLY A 116 13.42 9.23 -28.85
N LEU A 117 13.45 8.13 -28.10
CA LEU A 117 12.30 7.65 -27.34
C LEU A 117 11.93 8.66 -26.24
N CYS A 118 10.68 9.07 -26.20
CA CYS A 118 10.16 10.02 -25.21
C CYS A 118 9.28 9.35 -24.15
N LYS A 119 8.66 8.20 -24.48
CA LYS A 119 7.74 7.49 -23.60
C LYS A 119 8.00 5.99 -23.64
N LEU A 120 8.19 5.41 -22.46
CA LEU A 120 8.37 3.97 -22.28
C LEU A 120 7.41 3.47 -21.20
N TRP A 121 6.41 2.71 -21.62
CA TRP A 121 5.51 1.99 -20.71
C TRP A 121 5.73 0.50 -20.92
N ALA A 122 6.36 -0.17 -19.96
CA ALA A 122 6.66 -1.59 -19.99
C ALA A 122 6.15 -2.28 -18.72
N PHE A 123 4.87 -2.14 -18.41
CA PHE A 123 4.28 -2.62 -17.16
C PHE A 123 3.65 -4.01 -17.26
N ASN A 124 3.55 -4.72 -16.13
CA ASN A 124 3.07 -6.10 -16.02
C ASN A 124 3.83 -7.09 -16.92
N ASN A 125 5.16 -6.98 -16.96
CA ASN A 125 6.02 -7.95 -17.66
C ASN A 125 6.85 -8.76 -16.65
N GLN A 126 7.93 -9.40 -17.09
CA GLN A 126 8.86 -10.16 -16.24
C GLN A 126 10.28 -9.59 -16.30
N LEU A 127 10.40 -8.26 -16.50
CA LEU A 127 11.69 -7.63 -16.71
C LEU A 127 12.55 -7.76 -15.46
N ALA A 128 13.71 -8.38 -15.63
CA ALA A 128 14.73 -8.50 -14.57
C ALA A 128 15.74 -7.35 -14.59
N SER A 129 15.82 -6.62 -15.72
CA SER A 129 16.67 -5.44 -15.88
C SER A 129 16.13 -4.53 -16.97
N LEU A 130 16.60 -3.28 -16.97
CA LEU A 130 16.35 -2.31 -18.03
C LEU A 130 17.66 -1.95 -18.74
N PRO A 131 17.63 -1.72 -20.06
CA PRO A 131 18.74 -1.15 -20.81
C PRO A 131 18.99 0.31 -20.40
N ALA A 132 20.07 0.91 -20.94
CA ALA A 132 20.34 2.32 -20.75
C ALA A 132 19.17 3.18 -21.25
N LEU A 133 18.69 4.10 -20.40
CA LEU A 133 17.56 4.96 -20.72
C LEU A 133 18.01 6.11 -21.63
N PRO A 134 17.25 6.46 -22.68
CA PRO A 134 17.60 7.54 -23.57
C PRO A 134 17.44 8.90 -22.88
N PRO A 135 18.31 9.88 -23.20
CA PRO A 135 18.32 11.18 -22.53
C PRO A 135 17.04 12.01 -22.76
N GLY A 136 16.31 11.72 -23.83
CA GLY A 136 15.05 12.40 -24.19
C GLY A 136 13.79 11.83 -23.52
N LEU A 137 13.91 10.77 -22.71
CA LEU A 137 12.77 10.12 -22.07
C LEU A 137 12.12 11.05 -21.04
N ARG A 138 10.79 11.20 -21.13
CA ARG A 138 9.98 12.03 -20.23
C ARG A 138 9.09 11.21 -19.31
N GLU A 139 8.61 10.07 -19.80
CA GLU A 139 7.72 9.17 -19.06
C GLU A 139 8.30 7.76 -19.04
N LEU A 140 8.41 7.19 -17.84
CA LEU A 140 8.82 5.80 -17.63
C LEU A 140 7.81 5.12 -16.70
N SER A 141 7.11 4.10 -17.21
CA SER A 141 6.30 3.18 -16.40
C SER A 141 6.84 1.77 -16.59
N VAL A 142 7.22 1.12 -15.50
CA VAL A 142 7.75 -0.26 -15.45
C VAL A 142 7.13 -1.03 -14.28
N ASP A 143 5.88 -0.70 -13.97
CA ASP A 143 5.13 -1.29 -12.86
C ASP A 143 4.94 -2.81 -13.06
N GLY A 144 4.86 -3.58 -11.97
CA GLY A 144 4.55 -5.02 -12.06
C GLY A 144 5.62 -5.83 -12.79
N ASN A 145 6.90 -5.56 -12.50
CA ASN A 145 8.04 -6.31 -13.05
C ASN A 145 8.85 -6.96 -11.91
N LEU A 146 10.03 -7.51 -12.25
CA LEU A 146 10.93 -8.17 -11.31
C LEU A 146 12.24 -7.38 -11.14
N LEU A 147 12.17 -6.05 -11.23
CA LEU A 147 13.36 -5.18 -11.23
C LEU A 147 13.94 -5.07 -9.80
N PRO A 148 15.21 -5.46 -9.58
CA PRO A 148 15.88 -5.24 -8.30
C PRO A 148 16.44 -3.81 -8.17
N SER A 149 16.61 -3.10 -9.30
CA SER A 149 17.11 -1.72 -9.35
C SER A 149 16.79 -1.07 -10.69
N LEU A 150 16.82 0.26 -10.73
CA LEU A 150 16.72 1.05 -11.96
C LEU A 150 18.10 1.53 -12.44
N PRO A 151 18.30 1.66 -13.77
CA PRO A 151 19.48 2.32 -14.33
C PRO A 151 19.47 3.83 -14.01
N ALA A 152 20.53 4.52 -14.40
CA ALA A 152 20.59 5.97 -14.27
C ALA A 152 19.41 6.65 -14.99
N LEU A 153 18.69 7.49 -14.27
CA LEU A 153 17.51 8.18 -14.79
C LEU A 153 17.92 9.39 -15.65
N PRO A 154 17.27 9.63 -16.78
CA PRO A 154 17.56 10.78 -17.63
C PRO A 154 17.12 12.07 -16.94
N SER A 155 17.88 13.15 -17.13
CA SER A 155 17.63 14.43 -16.46
C SER A 155 16.32 15.10 -16.83
N GLY A 156 15.76 14.76 -18.00
CA GLY A 156 14.49 15.27 -18.51
C GLY A 156 13.25 14.47 -18.10
N LEU A 157 13.39 13.42 -17.28
CA LEU A 157 12.26 12.60 -16.85
C LEU A 157 11.31 13.41 -15.96
N GLN A 158 10.02 13.34 -16.27
CA GLN A 158 8.94 14.08 -15.58
C GLN A 158 8.06 13.14 -14.76
N SER A 159 7.79 11.93 -15.25
CA SER A 159 6.99 10.92 -14.55
C SER A 159 7.71 9.58 -14.49
N LEU A 160 7.77 9.00 -13.28
CA LEU A 160 8.35 7.68 -13.00
C LEU A 160 7.35 6.83 -12.22
N SER A 161 6.94 5.72 -12.81
CA SER A 161 6.17 4.66 -12.16
C SER A 161 6.94 3.35 -12.21
N ALA A 162 7.27 2.79 -11.06
CA ALA A 162 8.00 1.52 -10.92
C ALA A 162 7.47 0.71 -9.73
N SER A 163 6.16 0.76 -9.51
CA SER A 163 5.47 0.05 -8.44
C SER A 163 5.44 -1.46 -8.66
N HIS A 164 5.21 -2.25 -7.61
CA HIS A 164 5.21 -3.71 -7.67
C HIS A 164 6.49 -4.29 -8.30
N ASN A 165 7.64 -3.93 -7.74
CA ASN A 165 8.95 -4.43 -8.13
C ASN A 165 9.71 -4.95 -6.89
N GLN A 166 11.00 -5.27 -7.03
CA GLN A 166 11.81 -5.82 -5.95
C GLN A 166 12.94 -4.86 -5.54
N MET A 167 12.72 -3.55 -5.69
CA MET A 167 13.78 -2.56 -5.47
C MET A 167 14.08 -2.35 -4.00
N ALA A 168 15.35 -2.45 -3.63
CA ALA A 168 15.84 -2.10 -2.29
C ALA A 168 16.25 -0.62 -2.18
N SER A 169 16.56 0.02 -3.30
CA SER A 169 16.94 1.44 -3.37
C SER A 169 16.59 2.04 -4.73
N LEU A 170 16.55 3.38 -4.79
CA LEU A 170 16.38 4.14 -6.02
C LEU A 170 17.68 4.85 -6.41
N PRO A 171 17.95 5.05 -7.71
CA PRO A 171 19.01 5.94 -8.18
C PRO A 171 18.68 7.40 -7.85
N THR A 172 19.63 8.30 -8.09
CA THR A 172 19.40 9.75 -7.96
C THR A 172 18.23 10.18 -8.84
N LEU A 173 17.24 10.85 -8.23
CA LEU A 173 16.07 11.33 -8.94
C LEU A 173 16.42 12.58 -9.77
N PRO A 174 15.87 12.70 -10.99
CA PRO A 174 16.12 13.86 -11.83
C PRO A 174 15.44 15.11 -11.25
N PRO A 175 16.06 16.30 -11.38
CA PRO A 175 15.55 17.53 -10.77
C PRO A 175 14.22 18.00 -11.36
N GLY A 176 13.89 17.53 -12.57
CA GLY A 176 12.64 17.83 -13.28
C GLY A 176 11.48 16.89 -12.98
N LEU A 177 11.65 15.88 -12.12
CA LEU A 177 10.60 14.91 -11.82
C LEU A 177 9.42 15.57 -11.09
N GLU A 178 8.23 15.33 -11.60
CA GLU A 178 6.95 15.87 -11.09
C GLU A 178 6.12 14.77 -10.41
N GLU A 179 6.21 13.53 -10.89
CA GLU A 179 5.48 12.38 -10.36
C GLU A 179 6.40 11.19 -10.09
N LEU A 180 6.29 10.61 -8.90
CA LEU A 180 7.01 9.39 -8.49
C LEU A 180 6.05 8.41 -7.83
N SER A 181 5.90 7.21 -8.42
CA SER A 181 5.21 6.07 -7.82
C SER A 181 6.15 4.86 -7.81
N VAL A 182 6.42 4.35 -6.61
CA VAL A 182 7.30 3.19 -6.34
C VAL A 182 6.71 2.34 -5.23
N ASP A 183 5.38 2.23 -5.23
CA ASP A 183 4.62 1.44 -4.27
C ASP A 183 5.01 -0.04 -4.37
N ASP A 184 4.79 -0.81 -3.30
CA ASP A 184 5.02 -2.25 -3.28
C ASP A 184 6.44 -2.65 -3.74
N ASN A 185 7.43 -2.09 -3.05
CA ASN A 185 8.85 -2.38 -3.21
C ASN A 185 9.48 -2.71 -1.84
N GLN A 186 10.81 -2.80 -1.78
CA GLN A 186 11.55 -3.10 -0.55
C GLN A 186 12.42 -1.91 -0.11
N LEU A 187 11.99 -0.68 -0.41
CA LEU A 187 12.77 0.52 -0.16
C LEU A 187 12.90 0.78 1.34
N ALA A 188 14.14 0.80 1.84
CA ALA A 188 14.44 1.16 3.22
C ALA A 188 14.61 2.68 3.41
N SER A 189 14.93 3.40 2.33
CA SER A 189 15.06 4.86 2.31
C SER A 189 14.84 5.41 0.90
N LEU A 190 14.58 6.70 0.81
CA LEU A 190 14.48 7.43 -0.46
C LEU A 190 15.70 8.35 -0.65
N PRO A 191 16.16 8.56 -1.89
CA PRO A 191 17.10 9.62 -2.22
C PRO A 191 16.50 11.02 -1.95
N ALA A 192 17.29 12.06 -2.16
CA ALA A 192 16.79 13.43 -2.09
C ALA A 192 15.65 13.65 -3.09
N LEU A 193 14.51 14.13 -2.59
CA LEU A 193 13.34 14.38 -3.42
C LEU A 193 13.54 15.66 -4.25
N PRO A 194 13.17 15.65 -5.55
CA PRO A 194 13.32 16.82 -6.39
C PRO A 194 12.32 17.91 -6.01
N LEU A 195 12.72 19.17 -6.15
CA LEU A 195 11.92 20.33 -5.73
C LEU A 195 10.62 20.51 -6.53
N ARG A 196 10.56 19.96 -7.74
CA ARG A 196 9.39 20.02 -8.63
C ARG A 196 8.37 18.90 -8.40
N LEU A 197 8.66 17.96 -7.51
CA LEU A 197 7.77 16.83 -7.26
C LEU A 197 6.43 17.31 -6.70
N GLN A 198 5.35 16.91 -7.35
CA GLN A 198 3.97 17.23 -6.99
C GLN A 198 3.26 16.02 -6.40
N LYS A 199 3.58 14.81 -6.87
CA LYS A 199 2.98 13.56 -6.39
C LYS A 199 4.04 12.56 -5.98
N LEU A 200 3.90 12.03 -4.77
CA LEU A 200 4.78 10.99 -4.22
C LEU A 200 3.95 9.83 -3.70
N SER A 201 4.16 8.64 -4.29
CA SER A 201 3.57 7.38 -3.87
C SER A 201 4.67 6.37 -3.56
N VAL A 202 4.78 5.99 -2.29
CA VAL A 202 5.83 5.13 -1.72
C VAL A 202 5.25 4.14 -0.72
N SER A 203 3.99 3.78 -0.91
CA SER A 203 3.23 2.88 -0.05
C SER A 203 3.79 1.47 -0.11
N HIS A 204 3.52 0.64 0.90
CA HIS A 204 3.94 -0.77 0.94
C HIS A 204 5.46 -0.93 0.74
N ASN A 205 6.24 -0.19 1.53
CA ASN A 205 7.70 -0.25 1.54
C ASN A 205 8.23 -0.43 2.98
N LEU A 206 9.54 -0.32 3.19
CA LEU A 206 10.19 -0.50 4.49
C LEU A 206 10.74 0.83 5.06
N LEU A 207 10.17 1.96 4.63
CA LEU A 207 10.67 3.29 4.99
C LEU A 207 10.48 3.57 6.48
N THR A 208 11.54 3.99 7.16
CA THR A 208 11.50 4.40 8.57
C THR A 208 11.37 5.90 8.76
N HIS A 209 11.80 6.66 7.76
CA HIS A 209 11.73 8.12 7.69
C HIS A 209 11.57 8.57 6.25
N LEU A 210 11.02 9.79 6.06
CA LEU A 210 11.04 10.51 4.80
C LEU A 210 12.02 11.69 4.91
N SER A 211 12.71 12.00 3.80
CA SER A 211 13.53 13.20 3.69
C SER A 211 12.65 14.47 3.70
N ALA A 212 13.26 15.65 3.59
CA ALA A 212 12.51 16.89 3.52
C ALA A 212 11.58 16.87 2.29
N LEU A 213 10.28 17.07 2.54
CA LEU A 213 9.29 17.08 1.48
C LEU A 213 9.44 18.36 0.64
N PRO A 214 9.31 18.27 -0.70
CA PRO A 214 9.45 19.42 -1.56
C PRO A 214 8.27 20.39 -1.35
N PRO A 215 8.50 21.72 -1.46
CA PRO A 215 7.49 22.73 -1.14
C PRO A 215 6.27 22.70 -2.07
N GLY A 216 6.41 22.14 -3.27
CA GLY A 216 5.34 22.00 -4.26
C GLY A 216 4.55 20.69 -4.20
N LEU A 217 4.82 19.82 -3.21
CA LEU A 217 4.13 18.53 -3.10
C LEU A 217 2.65 18.73 -2.77
N GLN A 218 1.77 18.09 -3.55
CA GLN A 218 0.32 18.16 -3.43
C GLN A 218 -0.26 16.85 -2.86
N SER A 219 0.31 15.70 -3.25
CA SER A 219 -0.16 14.39 -2.79
C SER A 219 0.99 13.55 -2.24
N LEU A 220 0.80 13.00 -1.03
CA LEU A 220 1.70 12.06 -0.39
C LEU A 220 0.96 10.79 0.04
N TRP A 221 1.27 9.68 -0.62
CA TRP A 221 0.85 8.34 -0.24
C TRP A 221 2.06 7.54 0.26
N ALA A 222 2.09 7.22 1.55
CA ALA A 222 3.16 6.46 2.20
C ALA A 222 2.59 5.47 3.21
N THR A 223 1.58 4.70 2.78
CA THR A 223 0.87 3.76 3.65
C THR A 223 1.66 2.49 3.86
N ASN A 224 1.36 1.75 4.92
CA ASN A 224 1.95 0.44 5.19
C ASN A 224 3.49 0.46 5.12
N ASN A 225 4.08 1.38 5.87
CA ASN A 225 5.52 1.57 6.00
C ASN A 225 5.91 1.45 7.50
N ARG A 226 7.14 1.82 7.85
CA ARG A 226 7.63 1.83 9.24
C ARG A 226 7.96 3.24 9.72
N LEU A 227 7.24 4.25 9.20
CA LEU A 227 7.54 5.64 9.48
C LEU A 227 7.36 5.93 10.97
N THR A 228 8.41 6.45 11.59
CA THR A 228 8.40 6.84 13.02
C THR A 228 8.30 8.36 13.21
N SER A 229 8.46 9.13 12.14
CA SER A 229 8.29 10.57 12.11
C SER A 229 7.96 11.06 10.70
N LEU A 230 7.36 12.25 10.62
CA LEU A 230 7.20 13.01 9.39
C LEU A 230 7.91 14.36 9.53
N SER A 231 8.54 14.81 8.45
CA SER A 231 9.09 16.17 8.35
C SER A 231 7.97 17.20 8.21
N ALA A 232 8.32 18.49 8.22
CA ALA A 232 7.34 19.56 8.04
C ALA A 232 6.60 19.39 6.70
N LEU A 233 5.27 19.43 6.75
CA LEU A 233 4.44 19.27 5.57
C LEU A 233 4.46 20.56 4.73
N PRO A 234 4.48 20.45 3.39
CA PRO A 234 4.44 21.61 2.52
C PRO A 234 3.07 22.30 2.58
N PRO A 235 3.02 23.63 2.44
CA PRO A 235 1.79 24.40 2.59
C PRO A 235 0.73 24.08 1.52
N GLY A 236 1.15 23.57 0.36
CA GLY A 236 0.27 23.20 -0.76
C GLY A 236 -0.20 21.74 -0.74
N LEU A 237 0.07 20.97 0.33
CA LEU A 237 -0.34 19.57 0.41
C LEU A 237 -1.86 19.47 0.54
N GLU A 238 -2.50 18.78 -0.40
CA GLU A 238 -3.94 18.52 -0.43
C GLU A 238 -4.28 17.13 0.12
N GLU A 239 -3.41 16.15 -0.10
CA GLU A 239 -3.63 14.76 0.30
C GLU A 239 -2.45 14.20 1.11
N LEU A 240 -2.75 13.70 2.31
CA LEU A 240 -1.80 13.01 3.17
C LEU A 240 -2.37 11.65 3.60
N VAL A 241 -1.76 10.58 3.11
CA VAL A 241 -2.19 9.21 3.39
C VAL A 241 -1.00 8.43 3.93
N VAL A 242 -1.01 8.18 5.23
CA VAL A 242 0.08 7.58 6.01
C VAL A 242 -0.43 6.52 6.99
N PHE A 243 -1.56 5.89 6.68
CA PHE A 243 -2.11 4.82 7.53
C PHE A 243 -1.19 3.58 7.55
N ASP A 244 -1.33 2.74 8.59
CA ASP A 244 -0.46 1.58 8.85
C ASP A 244 1.02 1.98 8.94
N ASN A 245 1.34 2.86 9.89
CA ASN A 245 2.71 3.29 10.20
C ASN A 245 2.94 3.32 11.72
N GLN A 246 4.07 3.84 12.18
CA GLN A 246 4.45 3.90 13.59
C GLN A 246 4.55 5.33 14.12
N LEU A 247 3.78 6.27 13.55
CA LEU A 247 3.87 7.69 13.88
C LEU A 247 3.35 7.95 15.31
N PRO A 248 4.15 8.54 16.21
CA PRO A 248 3.70 8.91 17.57
C PRO A 248 2.93 10.24 17.61
N SER A 249 3.15 11.10 16.62
CA SER A 249 2.52 12.40 16.44
C SER A 249 2.52 12.80 14.96
N LEU A 250 1.66 13.77 14.61
CA LEU A 250 1.66 14.42 13.31
C LEU A 250 2.27 15.83 13.42
N PRO A 251 3.00 16.29 12.39
CA PRO A 251 3.42 17.69 12.27
C PRO A 251 2.22 18.62 12.07
N ALA A 252 2.47 19.94 12.07
CA ALA A 252 1.44 20.92 11.74
C ALA A 252 0.87 20.64 10.34
N LEU A 253 -0.46 20.56 10.26
CA LEU A 253 -1.21 20.26 9.04
C LEU A 253 -1.43 21.55 8.25
N PRO A 254 -1.24 21.53 6.92
CA PRO A 254 -1.51 22.69 6.09
C PRO A 254 -3.03 22.94 6.01
N PRO A 255 -3.48 24.21 5.99
CA PRO A 255 -4.90 24.55 5.98
C PRO A 255 -5.62 24.10 4.69
N GLY A 256 -4.87 23.90 3.60
CA GLY A 256 -5.40 23.40 2.33
C GLY A 256 -5.61 21.88 2.27
N LEU A 257 -5.28 21.14 3.34
CA LEU A 257 -5.39 19.68 3.36
C LEU A 257 -6.86 19.25 3.27
N ARG A 258 -7.18 18.45 2.25
CA ARG A 258 -8.53 17.92 1.99
C ARG A 258 -8.68 16.49 2.50
N THR A 259 -7.62 15.70 2.44
CA THR A 259 -7.66 14.29 2.84
C THR A 259 -6.51 14.00 3.81
N LEU A 260 -6.86 13.57 5.02
CA LEU A 260 -5.92 13.04 6.01
C LEU A 260 -6.32 11.61 6.38
N ARG A 261 -5.50 10.63 5.99
CA ARG A 261 -5.66 9.23 6.42
C ARG A 261 -4.43 8.83 7.21
N ALA A 262 -4.55 8.83 8.54
CA ALA A 262 -3.49 8.43 9.46
C ALA A 262 -3.97 7.34 10.43
N SER A 263 -4.88 6.47 9.98
CA SER A 263 -5.35 5.32 10.76
C SER A 263 -4.20 4.34 11.07
N ASN A 264 -4.39 3.48 12.07
CA ASN A 264 -3.42 2.44 12.47
C ASN A 264 -2.00 2.98 12.64
N ASN A 265 -1.88 4.02 13.46
CA ASN A 265 -0.61 4.61 13.86
C ASN A 265 -0.49 4.56 15.40
N ARG A 266 0.54 5.21 15.95
CA ARG A 266 0.76 5.31 17.40
C ARG A 266 0.47 6.72 17.92
N LEU A 267 -0.46 7.43 17.27
CA LEU A 267 -0.74 8.84 17.61
C LEU A 267 -1.34 8.94 19.00
N THR A 268 -0.70 9.72 19.87
CA THR A 268 -1.19 10.00 21.23
C THR A 268 -1.84 11.38 21.34
N ARG A 269 -1.40 12.31 20.49
CA ARG A 269 -1.84 13.70 20.39
C ARG A 269 -2.08 14.05 18.92
N LEU A 270 -2.93 15.05 18.72
CA LEU A 270 -3.18 15.64 17.41
C LEU A 270 -2.72 17.11 17.43
N PRO A 271 -2.22 17.64 16.31
CA PRO A 271 -1.80 19.03 16.22
C PRO A 271 -3.01 19.96 16.25
N GLU A 272 -2.88 21.15 16.86
CA GLU A 272 -3.96 22.14 16.94
C GLU A 272 -4.51 22.56 15.58
N SER A 273 -3.64 22.55 14.55
CA SER A 273 -3.96 22.84 13.15
C SER A 273 -5.07 21.96 12.57
N ILE A 274 -5.37 20.80 13.16
CA ILE A 274 -6.46 19.92 12.73
C ILE A 274 -7.83 20.62 12.79
N THR A 275 -7.99 21.59 13.70
CA THR A 275 -9.21 22.38 13.86
C THR A 275 -9.38 23.47 12.79
N GLY A 276 -8.28 23.88 12.16
CA GLY A 276 -8.26 24.89 11.10
C GLY A 276 -8.46 24.34 9.70
N LEU A 277 -8.68 23.03 9.55
CA LEU A 277 -8.99 22.41 8.27
C LEU A 277 -10.42 22.76 7.83
N SER A 278 -10.64 22.75 6.51
CA SER A 278 -11.97 22.97 5.93
C SER A 278 -12.99 21.92 6.40
N SER A 279 -14.27 22.31 6.47
CA SER A 279 -15.39 21.39 6.73
C SER A 279 -15.51 20.26 5.69
N GLU A 280 -14.97 20.46 4.49
CA GLU A 280 -14.93 19.46 3.43
C GLU A 280 -13.82 18.42 3.62
N ALA A 281 -12.86 18.70 4.52
CA ALA A 281 -11.74 17.81 4.72
C ALA A 281 -12.17 16.52 5.45
N THR A 282 -11.65 15.41 4.97
CA THR A 282 -11.90 14.07 5.51
C THR A 282 -10.71 13.62 6.34
N VAL A 283 -10.95 13.30 7.61
CA VAL A 283 -9.90 12.95 8.56
C VAL A 283 -10.19 11.57 9.16
N HIS A 284 -9.30 10.61 8.93
CA HIS A 284 -9.37 9.25 9.45
C HIS A 284 -8.19 8.99 10.40
N LEU A 285 -8.50 8.70 11.66
CA LEU A 285 -7.57 8.51 12.76
C LEU A 285 -7.87 7.23 13.57
N GLU A 286 -8.67 6.33 13.01
CA GLU A 286 -9.04 5.03 13.58
C GLU A 286 -7.77 4.19 13.89
N GLY A 287 -7.79 3.32 14.89
CA GLY A 287 -6.65 2.47 15.25
C GLY A 287 -5.45 3.20 15.85
N ASN A 288 -5.64 4.39 16.45
CA ASN A 288 -4.60 5.14 17.15
C ASN A 288 -4.75 5.09 18.68
N LEU A 289 -3.65 5.35 19.40
CA LEU A 289 -3.60 5.40 20.87
C LEU A 289 -3.88 6.81 21.40
N LEU A 290 -4.95 7.44 20.90
CA LEU A 290 -5.30 8.81 21.29
C LEU A 290 -5.62 8.86 22.78
N SER A 291 -4.95 9.75 23.51
CA SER A 291 -5.22 9.89 24.94
C SER A 291 -6.65 10.40 25.18
N GLU A 292 -7.21 10.05 26.34
CA GLU A 292 -8.55 10.46 26.78
C GLU A 292 -8.78 11.97 26.70
N ARG A 293 -7.79 12.77 27.13
CA ARG A 293 -7.85 14.24 27.01
C ARG A 293 -7.98 14.70 25.56
N THR A 294 -7.27 14.06 24.63
CA THR A 294 -7.36 14.39 23.19
C THR A 294 -8.75 14.03 22.66
N LEU A 295 -9.26 12.85 23.01
CA LEU A 295 -10.60 12.40 22.62
C LEU A 295 -11.69 13.34 23.15
N GLN A 296 -11.63 13.71 24.44
CA GLN A 296 -12.59 14.63 25.05
C GLN A 296 -12.51 16.03 24.44
N THR A 297 -11.30 16.52 24.14
CA THR A 297 -11.12 17.79 23.44
C THR A 297 -11.77 17.73 22.04
N MET A 298 -11.55 16.65 21.31
CA MET A 298 -12.13 16.46 19.97
C MET A 298 -13.65 16.32 20.02
N GLN A 299 -14.21 15.54 20.96
CA GLN A 299 -15.65 15.41 21.16
C GLN A 299 -16.31 16.74 21.53
N ASN A 300 -15.71 17.51 22.43
CA ASN A 300 -16.23 18.82 22.82
C ASN A 300 -16.20 19.80 21.64
N LEU A 301 -15.13 19.77 20.83
CA LEU A 301 -15.00 20.62 19.64
C LEU A 301 -16.02 20.25 18.56
N THR A 302 -16.17 18.97 18.24
CA THR A 302 -17.12 18.51 17.19
C THR A 302 -18.58 18.65 17.62
N SER A 303 -18.86 18.66 18.93
CA SER A 303 -20.21 18.84 19.49
C SER A 303 -20.58 20.32 19.72
N ALA A 304 -19.65 21.25 19.54
CA ALA A 304 -19.89 22.67 19.80
C ALA A 304 -20.87 23.27 18.76
N PRO A 305 -21.87 24.05 19.21
CA PRO A 305 -22.79 24.73 18.28
C PRO A 305 -22.01 25.75 17.45
N GLY A 306 -21.95 25.54 16.13
CA GLY A 306 -21.17 26.37 15.20
C GLY A 306 -19.83 25.76 14.76
N TYR A 307 -19.55 24.49 15.09
CA TYR A 307 -18.40 23.78 14.53
C TYR A 307 -18.45 23.73 13.00
N SER A 308 -17.46 24.33 12.35
CA SER A 308 -17.26 24.35 10.90
C SER A 308 -15.96 23.66 10.48
N GLY A 309 -15.41 22.80 11.35
CA GLY A 309 -14.17 22.06 11.09
C GLY A 309 -14.41 20.74 10.34
N PRO A 310 -13.34 19.95 10.13
CA PRO A 310 -13.39 18.75 9.30
C PRO A 310 -14.22 17.62 9.92
N ARG A 311 -14.60 16.63 9.09
CA ARG A 311 -15.19 15.39 9.59
C ARG A 311 -14.08 14.46 10.07
N ILE A 312 -13.98 14.29 11.39
CA ILE A 312 -12.96 13.46 12.03
C ILE A 312 -13.57 12.12 12.45
N ARG A 313 -13.01 11.02 11.94
CA ARG A 313 -13.31 9.65 12.37
C ARG A 313 -12.18 9.14 13.25
N PHE A 314 -12.51 8.68 14.44
CA PHE A 314 -11.59 8.08 15.39
C PHE A 314 -12.34 7.04 16.22
N ASP A 315 -11.61 6.07 16.75
CA ASP A 315 -12.18 5.02 17.57
C ASP A 315 -12.26 5.48 19.02
N MET A 316 -13.33 5.11 19.72
CA MET A 316 -13.49 5.34 21.16
C MET A 316 -12.69 4.35 22.01
N ALA A 317 -12.27 3.24 21.40
CA ALA A 317 -11.37 2.28 21.97
C ALA A 317 -10.04 2.38 21.20
N GLY A 318 -8.94 2.58 21.92
CA GLY A 318 -7.62 2.36 21.32
C GLY A 318 -7.55 0.94 20.71
N PRO A 319 -6.55 0.66 19.85
CA PRO A 319 -6.42 -0.64 19.21
C PRO A 319 -6.61 -1.73 20.26
N SER A 320 -7.60 -2.61 20.01
CA SER A 320 -7.79 -3.84 20.76
C SER A 320 -6.56 -4.71 20.49
N VAL A 321 -5.46 -4.42 21.18
CA VAL A 321 -4.34 -5.33 21.28
C VAL A 321 -4.98 -6.64 21.74
N PRO A 322 -4.83 -7.76 21.00
CA PRO A 322 -5.13 -9.06 21.54
C PRO A 322 -4.14 -9.22 22.70
N ARG A 323 -4.57 -8.85 23.91
CA ARG A 323 -3.77 -9.06 25.09
C ARG A 323 -3.75 -10.57 25.25
N GLU A 324 -2.58 -11.16 25.05
CA GLU A 324 -2.36 -12.55 25.43
C GLU A 324 -2.66 -12.65 26.93
N ALA A 325 -3.57 -13.55 27.29
CA ALA A 325 -3.90 -13.80 28.69
C ALA A 325 -2.64 -14.29 29.39
N ARG A 326 -2.12 -13.53 30.36
CA ARG A 326 -1.07 -14.02 31.25
C ARG A 326 -1.63 -15.14 32.14
N ALA A 327 -0.74 -15.96 32.67
CA ALA A 327 -1.15 -17.07 33.53
C ALA A 327 -1.93 -16.54 34.75
N LEU A 328 -3.03 -17.21 35.10
CA LEU A 328 -4.01 -16.72 36.07
C LEU A 328 -3.41 -16.42 37.45
N HIS A 329 -2.46 -17.23 37.92
CA HIS A 329 -1.75 -17.00 39.18
C HIS A 329 -1.00 -15.66 39.22
N LEU A 330 -0.46 -15.19 38.09
CA LEU A 330 0.21 -13.88 37.99
C LEU A 330 -0.81 -12.73 38.02
N ALA A 331 -1.98 -12.92 37.39
CA ALA A 331 -3.04 -11.93 37.43
C ALA A 331 -3.62 -11.78 38.83
N VAL A 332 -3.82 -12.88 39.55
CA VAL A 332 -4.33 -12.90 40.92
C VAL A 332 -3.32 -12.38 41.94
N ALA A 333 -2.02 -12.63 41.74
CA ALA A 333 -0.96 -12.13 42.62
C ALA A 333 -0.95 -10.60 42.76
N ASP A 334 -1.34 -9.85 41.71
CA ASP A 334 -1.43 -8.39 41.77
C ASP A 334 -2.52 -7.88 42.74
N TRP A 335 -3.54 -8.71 43.01
CA TRP A 335 -4.67 -8.40 43.88
C TRP A 335 -4.49 -8.90 45.31
N LEU A 336 -3.73 -9.97 45.51
CA LEU A 336 -3.46 -10.56 46.83
C LEU A 336 -2.35 -9.80 47.58
N MET A 337 -2.37 -9.88 48.90
CA MET A 337 -1.27 -9.36 49.73
C MET A 337 -0.09 -10.35 49.68
N PRO A 338 1.16 -9.86 49.61
CA PRO A 338 2.32 -10.74 49.57
C PRO A 338 2.42 -11.58 50.85
N ALA A 339 2.82 -12.84 50.70
CA ALA A 339 3.02 -13.76 51.80
C ALA A 339 4.09 -13.23 52.78
N ARG A 340 3.91 -13.52 54.08
CA ARG A 340 4.96 -13.28 55.08
C ARG A 340 6.07 -14.31 54.90
N GLU A 341 7.32 -13.93 55.20
CA GLU A 341 8.48 -14.81 55.08
C GLU A 341 8.24 -16.17 55.75
N GLY A 342 8.17 -17.24 54.95
CA GLY A 342 7.99 -18.62 55.40
C GLY A 342 6.60 -19.25 55.15
N GLU A 343 5.63 -18.51 54.60
CA GLU A 343 4.33 -19.04 54.17
C GLU A 343 4.25 -19.24 52.64
N PRO A 344 3.54 -20.25 52.13
CA PRO A 344 3.33 -20.44 50.69
C PRO A 344 2.56 -19.24 50.10
N ASP A 345 2.88 -18.85 48.86
CA ASP A 345 2.24 -17.70 48.24
C ASP A 345 0.75 -18.00 48.05
N PRO A 346 -0.18 -17.16 48.52
CA PRO A 346 -1.60 -17.38 48.30
C PRO A 346 -1.97 -17.42 46.80
N ALA A 347 -1.13 -16.87 45.91
CA ALA A 347 -1.25 -17.02 44.47
C ALA A 347 -0.93 -18.43 43.95
N ASP A 348 -0.16 -19.26 44.70
CA ASP A 348 0.23 -20.60 44.27
C ASP A 348 -0.99 -21.53 44.08
N ARG A 349 -2.06 -21.29 44.85
CA ARG A 349 -3.33 -22.02 44.74
C ARG A 349 -4.00 -21.87 43.38
N TRP A 350 -3.70 -20.78 42.67
CA TRP A 350 -4.28 -20.45 41.37
C TRP A 350 -3.51 -21.07 40.19
N HIS A 351 -2.40 -21.78 40.43
CA HIS A 351 -1.71 -22.55 39.39
C HIS A 351 -2.59 -23.69 38.85
N ALA A 352 -3.27 -24.42 39.72
CA ALA A 352 -4.18 -25.51 39.32
C ALA A 352 -5.41 -24.96 38.58
N SER A 353 -6.00 -23.88 39.09
CA SER A 353 -7.17 -23.24 38.47
C SER A 353 -6.87 -22.48 37.18
N GLY A 354 -5.58 -22.25 36.86
CA GLY A 354 -5.16 -21.70 35.58
C GLY A 354 -5.35 -22.66 34.39
N GLN A 355 -5.64 -23.94 34.64
CA GLN A 355 -5.93 -24.96 33.63
C GLN A 355 -7.44 -25.23 33.45
N GLU A 356 -8.30 -24.52 34.19
CA GLU A 356 -9.76 -24.65 34.10
C GLU A 356 -10.31 -23.92 32.87
N ASP A 357 -11.46 -24.37 32.37
CA ASP A 357 -12.15 -23.74 31.24
C ASP A 357 -12.46 -22.27 31.55
N ASN A 358 -12.20 -21.38 30.60
CA ASN A 358 -12.37 -19.91 30.71
C ASN A 358 -11.42 -19.19 31.69
N ALA A 359 -10.43 -19.86 32.29
CA ALA A 359 -9.44 -19.22 33.16
C ALA A 359 -8.65 -18.09 32.47
N ALA A 360 -8.38 -18.23 31.17
CA ALA A 360 -7.72 -17.20 30.35
C ALA A 360 -8.58 -15.94 30.19
N ALA A 361 -9.90 -16.09 30.04
CA ALA A 361 -10.82 -14.95 29.96
C ALA A 361 -10.93 -14.23 31.31
N PHE A 362 -10.92 -14.98 32.42
CA PHE A 362 -10.91 -14.41 33.76
C PHE A 362 -9.59 -13.67 34.10
N SER A 363 -8.45 -14.19 33.65
CA SER A 363 -7.15 -13.48 33.77
C SER A 363 -7.18 -12.11 33.10
N LEU A 364 -7.71 -12.05 31.87
CA LEU A 364 -7.90 -10.79 31.14
C LEU A 364 -8.87 -9.84 31.82
N PHE A 365 -9.93 -10.38 32.44
CA PHE A 365 -10.88 -9.59 33.21
C PHE A 365 -10.20 -8.92 34.41
N LEU A 366 -9.39 -9.64 35.19
CA LEU A 366 -8.65 -9.09 36.33
C LEU A 366 -7.65 -8.00 35.92
N ASP A 367 -7.00 -8.16 34.77
CA ASP A 367 -6.08 -7.16 34.22
C ASP A 367 -6.83 -5.88 33.82
N ARG A 368 -8.02 -6.02 33.20
CA ARG A 368 -8.88 -4.88 32.87
C ARG A 368 -9.44 -4.19 34.12
N LEU A 369 -9.81 -4.96 35.14
CA LEU A 369 -10.35 -4.41 36.39
C LEU A 369 -9.32 -3.53 37.11
N ARG A 370 -8.03 -3.85 36.96
CA ARG A 370 -6.91 -3.09 37.54
C ARG A 370 -6.73 -1.71 36.89
N GLU A 371 -7.16 -1.57 35.64
CA GLU A 371 -7.04 -0.31 34.88
C GLU A 371 -8.21 0.65 35.14
N THR A 372 -9.20 0.24 35.94
CA THR A 372 -10.30 1.12 36.33
C THR A 372 -9.84 2.17 37.35
N GLU A 373 -10.38 3.38 37.28
CA GLU A 373 -10.04 4.46 38.23
C GLU A 373 -10.25 4.06 39.71
N ASN A 374 -11.11 3.07 39.99
CA ASN A 374 -11.37 2.55 41.33
C ASN A 374 -10.15 1.83 41.94
N PHE A 375 -9.29 1.23 41.12
CA PHE A 375 -8.07 0.55 41.59
C PHE A 375 -7.03 1.53 42.16
N GLU A 376 -6.90 2.72 41.56
CA GLU A 376 -5.95 3.74 42.03
C GLU A 376 -6.51 4.61 43.17
N LYS A 377 -7.83 4.84 43.20
CA LYS A 377 -8.46 5.81 44.13
C LYS A 377 -9.04 5.20 45.40
N ASP A 378 -9.41 3.91 45.42
CA ASP A 378 -10.07 3.27 46.57
C ASP A 378 -9.27 2.07 47.14
N PRO A 379 -8.55 2.25 48.26
CA PRO A 379 -7.85 1.16 48.93
C PRO A 379 -8.80 0.08 49.49
N GLY A 380 -10.08 0.39 49.71
CA GLY A 380 -11.11 -0.58 50.12
C GLY A 380 -11.51 -1.52 48.99
N PHE A 381 -11.47 -1.05 47.74
CA PHE A 381 -11.80 -1.85 46.55
C PHE A 381 -10.84 -3.02 46.35
N LYS A 382 -9.53 -2.80 46.51
CA LYS A 382 -8.53 -3.88 46.44
C LYS A 382 -8.77 -4.94 47.51
N ALA A 383 -9.14 -4.54 48.73
CA ALA A 383 -9.44 -5.47 49.81
C ALA A 383 -10.73 -6.29 49.56
N GLN A 384 -11.74 -5.68 48.93
CA GLN A 384 -12.98 -6.37 48.54
C GLN A 384 -12.72 -7.43 47.47
N ILE A 385 -11.97 -7.08 46.41
CA ILE A 385 -11.61 -8.02 45.34
C ILE A 385 -10.71 -9.14 45.87
N SER A 386 -9.78 -8.83 46.78
CA SER A 386 -8.97 -9.84 47.50
C SER A 386 -9.85 -10.83 48.29
N SER A 387 -10.81 -10.33 49.06
CA SER A 387 -11.75 -11.19 49.82
C SER A 387 -12.64 -12.02 48.90
N TRP A 388 -13.04 -11.47 47.76
CA TRP A 388 -13.84 -12.16 46.76
C TRP A 388 -13.05 -13.27 46.06
N LEU A 389 -11.77 -13.01 45.71
CA LEU A 389 -10.87 -14.03 45.17
C LEU A 389 -10.61 -15.14 46.19
N ALA A 390 -10.49 -14.83 47.49
CA ALA A 390 -10.36 -15.85 48.53
C ALA A 390 -11.58 -16.79 48.59
N LEU A 391 -12.80 -16.25 48.44
CA LEU A 391 -14.03 -17.04 48.37
C LEU A 391 -14.09 -17.92 47.12
N LEU A 392 -13.68 -17.39 45.96
CA LEU A 392 -13.60 -18.14 44.70
C LEU A 392 -12.56 -19.27 44.74
N ALA A 393 -11.52 -19.13 45.55
CA ALA A 393 -10.50 -20.16 45.75
C ALA A 393 -10.97 -21.35 46.60
N GLU A 394 -12.11 -21.23 47.29
CA GLU A 394 -12.70 -22.30 48.12
C GLU A 394 -13.94 -22.95 47.49
N ASP A 395 -14.63 -22.27 46.56
CA ASP A 395 -15.83 -22.76 45.90
C ASP A 395 -15.62 -22.97 44.38
N ASP A 396 -15.45 -24.23 43.99
CA ASP A 396 -15.24 -24.64 42.60
C ASP A 396 -16.45 -24.35 41.69
N VAL A 397 -17.68 -24.41 42.24
CA VAL A 397 -18.91 -24.19 41.45
C VAL A 397 -19.11 -22.70 41.19
N LEU A 398 -18.84 -21.86 42.19
CA LEU A 398 -18.87 -20.42 42.05
C LEU A 398 -17.76 -19.92 41.11
N ARG A 399 -16.56 -20.52 41.20
CA ARG A 399 -15.43 -20.19 40.34
C ARG A 399 -15.74 -20.46 38.87
N ALA A 400 -16.25 -21.65 38.53
CA ALA A 400 -16.61 -22.01 37.16
C ALA A 400 -17.68 -21.08 36.56
N LYS A 401 -18.70 -20.70 37.35
CA LYS A 401 -19.73 -19.73 36.91
C LYS A 401 -19.14 -18.34 36.68
N THR A 402 -18.26 -17.90 37.56
CA THR A 402 -17.61 -16.59 37.48
C THR A 402 -16.68 -16.51 36.27
N PHE A 403 -15.95 -17.57 35.96
CA PHE A 403 -15.09 -17.63 34.77
C PHE A 403 -15.93 -17.58 33.48
N ALA A 404 -17.07 -18.27 33.43
CA ALA A 404 -17.99 -18.19 32.30
C ALA A 404 -18.57 -16.77 32.12
N MET A 405 -18.94 -16.10 33.20
CA MET A 405 -19.41 -14.70 33.16
C MET A 405 -18.31 -13.73 32.69
N ALA A 406 -17.05 -13.99 33.04
CA ALA A 406 -15.92 -13.18 32.60
C ALA A 406 -15.67 -13.28 31.08
N THR A 407 -15.99 -14.40 30.45
CA THR A 407 -15.99 -14.55 28.98
C THR A 407 -17.01 -13.63 28.30
N GLU A 408 -18.21 -13.48 28.89
CA GLU A 408 -19.22 -12.54 28.38
C GLU A 408 -18.83 -11.07 28.64
N ALA A 409 -18.20 -10.77 29.76
CA ALA A 409 -17.75 -9.41 30.10
C ALA A 409 -16.52 -8.97 29.29
N THR A 410 -15.66 -9.90 28.88
CA THR A 410 -14.47 -9.59 28.08
C THR A 410 -14.75 -9.44 26.58
N SER A 411 -15.88 -9.99 26.09
CA SER A 411 -16.32 -9.93 24.69
C SER A 411 -17.13 -8.68 24.31
N SER A 412 -17.63 -7.91 25.29
CA SER A 412 -18.40 -6.67 25.06
C SER A 412 -17.68 -5.47 25.67
N CYS A 413 -17.62 -4.35 24.94
CA CYS A 413 -16.96 -3.09 25.32
C CYS A 413 -17.28 -2.59 26.74
N GLN A 414 -16.36 -1.76 27.26
CA GLN A 414 -16.22 -1.09 28.57
C GLN A 414 -17.45 -0.94 29.51
N ASP A 415 -18.68 -0.85 28.99
CA ASP A 415 -19.88 -0.47 29.76
C ASP A 415 -20.50 -1.58 30.62
N ARG A 416 -20.01 -2.83 30.55
CA ARG A 416 -20.54 -3.94 31.39
C ARG A 416 -19.64 -4.36 32.55
N ILE A 417 -18.38 -3.93 32.62
CA ILE A 417 -17.44 -4.41 33.66
C ILE A 417 -17.84 -3.92 35.06
N THR A 418 -18.36 -2.70 35.17
CA THR A 418 -18.91 -2.14 36.42
C THR A 418 -20.32 -2.63 36.75
N LEU A 419 -21.00 -3.32 35.82
CA LEU A 419 -22.38 -3.82 35.99
C LEU A 419 -22.43 -5.32 36.32
N ALA A 420 -21.29 -6.01 36.24
CA ALA A 420 -21.16 -7.44 36.52
C ALA A 420 -20.64 -7.77 37.94
N LEU A 421 -20.39 -6.74 38.77
CA LEU A 421 -19.98 -6.85 40.17
C LEU A 421 -21.17 -6.70 41.12
#